data_AF-C7RL85-F1
#
_entry.id   AF-C7RL85-F1
#
_cell.length_a   1.000
_cell.length_b   1.000
_cell.length_c   1.000
_cell.angle_alpha   90.00
_cell.angle_beta   90.00
_cell.angle_gamma   90.00
#
_symmetry.space_group_name_H-M   'P 1'
#
loop_
_entity.id
_entity.type
_entity.pdbx_description
1 polymer ?
#
loop_
_entity_poly.entity_id
_entity_poly.type
_entity_poly.pdbx_seq_one_letter_code
_entity_poly.pdbx_strand_id
1 'polypeptide(L)'
;MAATHPAAGAASGGADHPGASETGAIPDLSTRPVESLQNYKGIDFPGDIRYRQILVTGPPGAGKSTLIVHLGGWSEEGYLDLGKKHWWRSEILSVRPREIHLGMPFVGLDNAVSVFDAEFLDRDPLPPVDFARLVLPPRKRFFFSVDWYRRYVFEFLLPPADLVFERRRERARHCTHPVDAQLSLEICAAQLEVFRQVASFLHRQGFYVYVREGTDSIPRRFLDAPLQP
;
A
#
# COMPACT_ATOMS: atom_id res chain seq x y z
N MET A 1 31.90 46.20 57.53
CA MET A 1 32.17 45.33 56.37
C MET A 1 32.12 43.89 56.83
N ALA A 2 31.01 43.19 56.58
CA ALA A 2 30.87 41.73 56.55
C ALA A 2 29.37 41.44 56.40
N ALA A 3 28.93 41.08 55.20
CA ALA A 3 27.57 40.61 54.94
C ALA A 3 27.65 39.17 54.44
N THR A 4 27.14 38.27 55.29
CA THR A 4 26.28 37.10 54.97
C THR A 4 26.21 36.64 53.51
N HIS A 5 26.69 35.43 53.27
CA HIS A 5 26.16 34.53 52.23
C HIS A 5 25.20 33.52 52.87
N PRO A 6 24.07 33.23 52.21
CA PRO A 6 23.71 31.83 52.03
C PRO A 6 23.34 31.49 50.57
N ALA A 7 23.32 30.18 50.36
CA ALA A 7 23.22 29.45 49.10
C ALA A 7 21.99 29.79 48.24
N ALA A 8 22.20 29.83 46.93
CA ALA A 8 21.16 29.78 45.90
C ALA A 8 21.28 28.47 45.12
N GLY A 9 20.13 27.86 44.86
CA GLY A 9 19.98 26.48 44.45
C GLY A 9 20.42 26.18 43.03
N ALA A 10 20.82 24.92 42.83
CA ALA A 10 21.04 24.32 41.53
C ALA A 10 19.69 24.13 40.83
N ALA A 11 19.47 24.87 39.75
CA ALA A 11 18.40 24.60 38.79
C ALA A 11 18.88 23.55 37.79
N SER A 12 18.27 22.37 37.86
CA SER A 12 18.40 21.29 36.89
C SER A 12 17.77 21.71 35.55
N GLY A 13 18.60 22.11 34.59
CA GLY A 13 18.22 22.27 33.20
C GLY A 13 18.18 20.91 32.50
N GLY A 14 17.07 20.19 32.62
CA GLY A 14 16.75 19.07 31.74
C GLY A 14 16.23 19.62 30.42
N ALA A 15 17.12 19.70 29.42
CA ALA A 15 16.69 19.87 28.04
C ALA A 15 16.08 18.55 27.57
N ASP A 16 14.75 18.45 27.65
CA ASP A 16 14.00 17.38 27.00
C ASP A 16 14.15 17.53 25.48
N HIS A 17 15.08 16.77 24.93
CA HIS A 17 15.01 16.34 23.54
C HIS A 17 13.83 15.38 23.39
N PRO A 18 12.86 15.63 22.50
CA PRO A 18 11.89 14.61 22.13
C PRO A 18 12.63 13.57 21.27
N GLY A 19 13.12 12.53 21.94
CA GLY A 19 13.60 11.31 21.33
C GLY A 19 12.45 10.37 20.99
N ALA A 20 12.75 9.48 20.05
CA ALA A 20 12.06 8.23 19.72
C ALA A 20 10.79 8.33 18.87
N SER A 21 11.04 8.39 17.57
CA SER A 21 10.32 7.70 16.48
C SER A 21 9.28 6.68 16.95
N GLU A 22 8.00 7.03 16.83
CA GLU A 22 6.91 6.07 16.85
C GLU A 22 7.15 5.03 15.75
N THR A 23 7.34 3.77 16.13
CA THR A 23 7.29 2.63 15.21
C THR A 23 5.85 2.54 14.70
N GLY A 24 5.61 3.23 13.57
CA GLY A 24 4.29 3.49 13.02
C GLY A 24 3.64 2.25 12.40
N ALA A 25 3.07 1.38 13.25
CA ALA A 25 2.07 0.43 12.80
C ALA A 25 0.79 1.22 12.47
N ILE A 26 0.40 1.23 11.20
CA ILE A 26 -0.87 1.85 10.80
C ILE A 26 -2.00 0.92 11.25
N PRO A 27 -3.00 1.43 12.00
CA PRO A 27 -4.08 0.60 12.49
C PRO A 27 -4.86 -0.01 11.32
N ASP A 28 -5.25 -1.27 11.48
CA ASP A 28 -6.10 -1.95 10.51
C ASP A 28 -7.49 -1.29 10.50
N LEU A 29 -7.84 -0.72 9.36
CA LEU A 29 -9.08 0.04 9.22
C LEU A 29 -10.22 -0.90 8.86
N SER A 30 -11.32 -0.78 9.59
CA SER A 30 -12.52 -1.56 9.31
C SER A 30 -13.07 -1.22 7.92
N THR A 31 -13.52 -2.25 7.19
CA THR A 31 -14.09 -2.09 5.84
C THR A 31 -15.53 -2.58 5.78
N ARG A 32 -16.34 -1.94 4.93
CA ARG A 32 -17.70 -2.37 4.59
C ARG A 32 -17.85 -2.65 3.10
N PRO A 33 -18.76 -3.55 2.69
CA PRO A 33 -19.14 -3.71 1.30
C PRO A 33 -19.61 -2.40 0.68
N VAL A 34 -19.29 -2.19 -0.59
CA VAL A 34 -19.82 -1.07 -1.38
C VAL A 34 -21.23 -1.42 -1.84
N GLU A 35 -22.19 -0.54 -1.54
CA GLU A 35 -23.62 -0.75 -1.85
C GLU A 35 -23.97 -0.34 -3.29
N SER A 36 -23.39 0.77 -3.76
CA SER A 36 -23.60 1.24 -5.13
C SER A 36 -22.59 0.59 -6.06
N LEU A 37 -23.05 -0.40 -6.82
CA LEU A 37 -22.22 -1.17 -7.73
C LEU A 37 -22.62 -0.91 -9.19
N GLN A 38 -21.64 -1.03 -10.07
CA GLN A 38 -21.80 -1.11 -11.51
C GLN A 38 -21.04 -2.33 -12.01
N ASN A 39 -21.60 -3.01 -13.01
CA ASN A 39 -21.00 -4.23 -13.54
C ASN A 39 -20.18 -3.92 -14.80
N TYR A 40 -18.91 -4.32 -14.79
CA TYR A 40 -18.04 -4.29 -15.96
C TYR A 40 -17.66 -5.73 -16.32
N LYS A 41 -18.22 -6.24 -17.42
CA LYS A 41 -17.92 -7.58 -17.97
C LYS A 41 -18.06 -8.69 -16.92
N GLY A 42 -19.09 -8.63 -16.09
CA GLY A 42 -19.37 -9.63 -15.06
C GLY A 42 -18.72 -9.34 -13.70
N ILE A 43 -17.88 -8.31 -13.57
CA ILE A 43 -17.23 -7.94 -12.31
C ILE A 43 -17.83 -6.65 -11.76
N ASP A 44 -18.19 -6.66 -10.48
CA ASP A 44 -18.79 -5.52 -9.80
C ASP A 44 -17.73 -4.53 -9.31
N PHE A 45 -17.90 -3.26 -9.65
CA PHE A 45 -17.09 -2.14 -9.19
C PHE A 45 -17.97 -1.08 -8.54
N PRO A 46 -17.42 -0.20 -7.69
CA PRO A 46 -18.13 0.96 -7.15
C PRO A 46 -18.76 1.81 -8.27
N GLY A 47 -20.00 2.26 -8.10
CA GLY A 47 -20.75 3.00 -9.12
C GLY A 47 -20.20 4.40 -9.43
N ASP A 48 -19.39 4.96 -8.53
CA ASP A 48 -18.85 6.32 -8.60
C ASP A 48 -17.50 6.41 -9.34
N ILE A 49 -16.88 5.27 -9.66
CA ILE A 49 -15.57 5.24 -10.32
C ILE A 49 -15.69 5.04 -11.83
N ARG A 50 -14.74 5.57 -12.59
CA ARG A 50 -14.63 5.23 -14.01
C ARG A 50 -13.65 4.11 -14.18
N TYR A 51 -14.00 3.11 -14.99
CA TYR A 51 -13.16 1.95 -15.31
C TYR A 51 -11.68 2.31 -15.62
N ARG A 52 -11.44 3.42 -16.33
CA ARG A 52 -10.11 3.88 -16.75
C ARG A 52 -9.21 4.43 -15.62
N GLN A 53 -9.73 4.59 -14.41
CA GLN A 53 -9.00 5.11 -13.25
C GLN A 53 -8.43 3.99 -12.37
N ILE A 54 -8.82 2.74 -12.61
CA ILE A 54 -8.56 1.60 -11.72
C ILE A 54 -7.13 1.10 -11.92
N LEU A 55 -6.41 0.99 -10.81
CA LEU A 55 -5.11 0.36 -10.69
C LEU A 55 -5.25 -0.83 -9.73
N VAL A 56 -5.16 -2.04 -10.25
CA VAL A 56 -5.23 -3.28 -9.46
C VAL A 56 -3.85 -3.62 -8.92
N THR A 57 -3.77 -3.85 -7.62
CA THR A 57 -2.54 -4.25 -6.93
C THR A 57 -2.82 -5.27 -5.82
N GLY A 58 -1.78 -5.87 -5.25
CA GLY A 58 -1.90 -6.93 -4.25
C GLY A 58 -0.72 -7.90 -4.27
N PRO A 59 -0.60 -8.79 -3.27
CA PRO A 59 0.52 -9.71 -3.15
C PRO A 59 0.62 -10.69 -4.34
N PRO A 60 1.80 -11.30 -4.54
CA PRO A 60 1.95 -12.39 -5.51
C PRO A 60 0.93 -13.50 -5.23
N GLY A 61 0.35 -14.09 -6.26
CA GLY A 61 -0.68 -15.14 -6.10
C GLY A 61 -2.09 -14.65 -5.75
N ALA A 62 -2.31 -13.34 -5.56
CA ALA A 62 -3.64 -12.81 -5.22
C ALA A 62 -4.70 -13.00 -6.32
N GLY A 63 -4.29 -13.14 -7.59
CA GLY A 63 -5.19 -13.27 -8.73
C GLY A 63 -5.36 -12.00 -9.57
N LYS A 64 -4.45 -11.03 -9.45
CA LYS A 64 -4.47 -9.76 -10.20
C LYS A 64 -4.62 -9.96 -11.70
N SER A 65 -3.78 -10.81 -12.29
CA SER A 65 -3.80 -11.08 -13.73
C SER A 65 -5.10 -11.76 -14.16
N THR A 66 -5.67 -12.65 -13.34
CA THR A 66 -7.00 -13.24 -13.57
C THR A 66 -8.09 -12.18 -13.60
N LEU A 67 -8.07 -11.24 -12.65
CA LEU A 67 -9.00 -10.10 -12.62
C LEU A 67 -8.84 -9.23 -13.87
N ILE A 68 -7.62 -8.89 -14.29
CA ILE A 68 -7.38 -8.06 -15.48
C ILE A 68 -7.82 -8.75 -16.78
N VAL A 69 -7.54 -10.05 -16.92
CA VAL A 69 -7.97 -10.85 -18.08
C VAL A 69 -9.50 -10.90 -18.18
N HIS A 70 -10.21 -11.14 -17.07
CA HIS A 70 -11.68 -11.11 -17.06
C HIS A 70 -12.24 -9.73 -17.46
N LEU A 71 -11.58 -8.64 -17.07
CA LEU A 71 -11.96 -7.30 -17.51
C LEU A 71 -11.62 -7.02 -18.99
N GLY A 72 -11.08 -8.00 -19.72
CA GLY A 72 -10.57 -7.89 -21.08
C GLY A 72 -9.54 -6.78 -21.20
N GLY A 73 -8.64 -6.73 -20.22
CA GLY A 73 -7.42 -5.93 -20.28
C GLY A 73 -6.25 -6.74 -20.78
N TRP A 74 -5.35 -6.04 -21.46
CA TRP A 74 -3.99 -6.53 -21.62
C TRP A 74 -3.26 -6.28 -20.30
N SER A 75 -2.65 -7.34 -19.76
CA SER A 75 -1.79 -7.24 -18.59
C SER A 75 -0.48 -6.59 -19.02
N GLU A 76 -0.44 -5.26 -19.05
CA GLU A 76 0.83 -4.57 -18.91
C GLU A 76 1.11 -4.48 -17.41
N GLU A 77 2.02 -5.32 -16.93
CA GLU A 77 2.52 -5.25 -15.56
C GLU A 77 3.32 -3.96 -15.40
N GLY A 78 2.75 -3.01 -14.68
CA GLY A 78 3.43 -1.76 -14.35
C GLY A 78 4.14 -1.86 -13.00
N TYR A 79 5.40 -1.47 -12.91
CA TYR A 79 6.04 -1.25 -11.62
C TYR A 79 5.89 0.20 -11.17
N LEU A 80 5.46 0.41 -9.93
CA LEU A 80 5.27 1.74 -9.35
C LEU A 80 5.98 1.85 -8.00
N ASP A 81 7.09 2.58 -7.99
CA ASP A 81 7.85 2.93 -6.79
C ASP A 81 7.18 4.11 -6.07
N LEU A 82 6.63 3.85 -4.87
CA LEU A 82 5.96 4.87 -4.05
C LEU A 82 6.94 5.78 -3.29
N GLY A 83 8.22 5.42 -3.18
CA GLY A 83 9.29 6.24 -2.63
C GLY A 83 9.91 7.21 -3.66
N LYS A 84 9.65 6.98 -4.95
CA LYS A 84 10.18 7.84 -6.02
C LYS A 84 9.41 9.16 -6.12
N LYS A 85 10.15 10.27 -6.14
CA LYS A 85 9.57 11.59 -6.43
C LYS A 85 8.82 11.57 -7.76
N HIS A 86 7.60 12.10 -7.76
CA HIS A 86 6.74 12.23 -8.93
C HIS A 86 6.26 10.91 -9.55
N TRP A 87 6.18 9.81 -8.80
CA TRP A 87 5.65 8.53 -9.31
C TRP A 87 4.25 8.67 -9.95
N TRP A 88 3.42 9.59 -9.47
CA TRP A 88 2.09 9.90 -10.03
C TRP A 88 2.13 10.47 -11.46
N ARG A 89 3.32 10.83 -11.96
CA ARG A 89 3.56 11.26 -13.34
C ARG A 89 4.32 10.22 -14.16
N SER A 90 4.59 9.04 -13.60
CA SER A 90 5.34 7.99 -14.27
C SER A 90 4.70 7.65 -15.61
N GLU A 91 5.52 7.44 -16.64
CA GLU A 91 5.08 7.08 -17.99
C GLU A 91 4.26 5.79 -17.98
N ILE A 92 4.58 4.87 -17.05
CA ILE A 92 3.81 3.65 -16.87
C ILE A 92 2.34 3.98 -16.58
N LEU A 93 2.01 5.01 -15.79
CA LEU A 93 0.62 5.40 -15.54
C LEU A 93 -0.05 6.08 -16.74
N SER A 94 0.72 6.50 -17.74
CA SER A 94 0.20 7.10 -18.98
C SER A 94 -0.29 6.04 -19.96
N VAL A 95 0.33 4.85 -19.98
CA VAL A 95 -0.15 3.69 -20.75
C VAL A 95 -1.33 2.96 -20.09
N ARG A 96 -1.69 3.36 -18.85
CA ARG A 96 -2.81 2.84 -18.06
C ARG A 96 -2.72 1.32 -17.83
N PRO A 97 -1.63 0.85 -17.19
CA PRO A 97 -1.53 -0.51 -16.71
C PRO A 97 -2.70 -0.75 -15.77
N ARG A 98 -3.32 -1.91 -15.92
CA ARG A 98 -4.42 -2.29 -15.04
C ARG A 98 -3.90 -3.10 -13.86
N GLU A 99 -2.81 -3.83 -14.04
CA GLU A 99 -2.07 -4.48 -12.98
C GLU A 99 -0.81 -3.67 -12.65
N ILE A 100 -0.65 -3.29 -11.37
CA ILE A 100 0.57 -2.64 -10.88
C ILE A 100 1.19 -3.40 -9.72
N HIS A 101 2.51 -3.52 -9.75
CA HIS A 101 3.34 -3.99 -8.65
C HIS A 101 3.88 -2.76 -7.91
N LEU A 102 3.80 -2.78 -6.58
CA LEU A 102 4.20 -1.64 -5.76
C LEU A 102 5.61 -1.87 -5.22
N GLY A 103 6.49 -0.94 -5.55
CA GLY A 103 7.74 -0.72 -4.83
C GLY A 103 7.48 0.11 -3.59
N MET A 104 7.87 -0.41 -2.43
CA MET A 104 7.65 0.22 -1.13
C MET A 104 9.02 0.47 -0.46
N PRO A 105 9.24 1.65 0.14
CA PRO A 105 10.39 1.86 0.99
C PRO A 105 10.20 1.07 2.29
N PHE A 106 11.20 0.29 2.67
CA PHE A 106 11.21 -0.45 3.93
C PHE A 106 12.31 0.07 4.86
N VAL A 107 12.09 -0.07 6.16
CA VAL A 107 13.10 0.31 7.17
C VAL A 107 14.34 -0.57 6.99
N GLY A 108 15.51 0.06 6.86
CA GLY A 108 16.78 -0.64 6.64
C GLY A 108 17.09 -1.02 5.19
N LEU A 109 16.24 -0.65 4.22
CA LEU A 109 16.50 -0.77 2.78
C LEU A 109 16.61 0.62 2.13
N ASP A 110 17.70 0.86 1.40
CA ASP A 110 17.96 2.16 0.76
C ASP A 110 17.03 2.46 -0.42
N ASN A 111 16.65 1.42 -1.16
CA ASN A 111 15.74 1.50 -2.30
C ASN A 111 14.35 1.01 -1.94
N ALA A 112 13.35 1.49 -2.68
CA ALA A 112 12.03 0.88 -2.62
C ALA A 112 12.06 -0.45 -3.36
N VAL A 113 11.51 -1.50 -2.74
CA VAL A 113 11.50 -2.86 -3.29
C VAL A 113 10.09 -3.43 -3.22
N SER A 114 9.81 -4.46 -3.99
CA SER A 114 8.57 -5.21 -3.90
C SER A 114 8.66 -6.22 -2.76
N VAL A 115 7.52 -6.60 -2.19
CA VAL A 115 7.47 -7.60 -1.10
C VAL A 115 7.90 -9.01 -1.51
N PHE A 116 8.15 -9.24 -2.81
CA PHE A 116 8.61 -10.52 -3.36
C PHE A 116 10.05 -10.45 -3.89
N ASP A 117 10.71 -9.29 -3.78
CA ASP A 117 12.12 -9.16 -4.15
C ASP A 117 13.01 -9.81 -3.09
N ALA A 118 14.14 -10.38 -3.51
CA ALA A 118 15.10 -11.02 -2.60
C ALA A 118 15.59 -10.07 -1.50
N GLU A 119 15.76 -8.78 -1.82
CA GLU A 119 16.16 -7.74 -0.85
C GLU A 119 15.20 -7.62 0.34
N PHE A 120 13.92 -7.93 0.15
CA PHE A 120 12.92 -7.99 1.20
C PHE A 120 12.88 -9.36 1.89
N LEU A 121 12.89 -10.44 1.09
CA LEU A 121 12.73 -11.81 1.59
C LEU A 121 13.95 -12.34 2.37
N ASP A 122 15.16 -11.88 2.05
CA ASP A 122 16.40 -12.30 2.71
C ASP A 122 16.62 -11.62 4.08
N ARG A 123 15.65 -10.84 4.58
CA ARG A 123 15.70 -10.15 5.87
C ARG A 123 14.93 -10.94 6.93
N ASP A 124 15.55 -11.12 8.09
CA ASP A 124 14.93 -11.72 9.27
C ASP A 124 15.16 -10.83 10.51
N PRO A 125 14.10 -10.23 11.11
CA PRO A 125 12.70 -10.28 10.67
C PRO A 125 12.47 -9.48 9.37
N LEU A 126 11.35 -9.77 8.68
CA LEU A 126 10.93 -9.00 7.49
C LEU A 126 10.76 -7.52 7.85
N PRO A 127 11.30 -6.58 7.06
CA PRO A 127 11.35 -5.19 7.44
C PRO A 127 9.96 -4.54 7.32
N PRO A 128 9.56 -3.67 8.27
CA PRO A 128 8.32 -2.92 8.16
C PRO A 128 8.41 -1.83 7.09
N VAL A 129 7.26 -1.41 6.56
CA VAL A 129 7.17 -0.30 5.59
C VAL A 129 7.57 1.01 6.27
N ASP A 130 8.42 1.78 5.61
CA ASP A 130 8.78 3.13 6.02
C ASP A 130 7.81 4.15 5.40
N PHE A 131 6.70 4.39 6.09
CA PHE A 131 5.67 5.33 5.63
C PHE A 131 6.17 6.78 5.51
N ALA A 132 7.23 7.16 6.22
CA ALA A 132 7.79 8.51 6.15
C ALA A 132 8.50 8.77 4.81
N ARG A 133 8.98 7.71 4.15
CA ARG A 133 9.62 7.78 2.83
C ARG A 133 8.64 7.67 1.67
N LEU A 134 7.38 7.35 1.92
CA LEU A 134 6.35 7.36 0.87
C LEU A 134 6.13 8.79 0.39
N VAL A 135 6.30 9.01 -0.91
CA VAL A 135 6.10 10.33 -1.52
C VAL A 135 4.65 10.45 -1.94
N LEU A 136 3.97 11.51 -1.54
CA LEU A 136 2.57 11.77 -1.92
C LEU A 136 2.47 12.83 -3.03
N PRO A 137 1.49 12.72 -3.94
CA PRO A 137 1.25 13.76 -4.92
C PRO A 137 0.81 15.07 -4.24
N PRO A 138 1.09 16.22 -4.87
CA PRO A 138 0.60 17.49 -4.37
C PRO A 138 -0.94 17.51 -4.39
N ARG A 139 -1.54 18.04 -3.33
CA ARG A 139 -2.98 18.30 -3.30
C ARG A 139 -3.35 19.31 -4.38
N LYS A 140 -4.57 19.17 -4.93
CA LYS A 140 -5.10 20.13 -5.91
C LYS A 140 -5.18 21.51 -5.26
N ARG A 141 -4.48 22.50 -5.83
CA ARG A 141 -4.47 23.88 -5.33
C ARG A 141 -5.36 24.83 -6.12
N PHE A 142 -5.44 24.64 -7.44
CA PHE A 142 -6.18 25.53 -8.34
C PHE A 142 -7.19 24.74 -9.18
N PHE A 143 -8.19 25.44 -9.73
CA PHE A 143 -9.27 24.83 -10.50
C PHE A 143 -8.78 23.95 -11.66
N PHE A 144 -7.79 24.44 -12.43
CA PHE A 144 -7.18 23.73 -13.57
C PHE A 144 -6.05 22.76 -13.18
N SER A 145 -5.67 22.69 -11.90
CA SER A 145 -4.67 21.71 -11.46
C SER A 145 -5.26 20.30 -11.49
N VAL A 146 -4.42 19.35 -11.89
CA VAL A 146 -4.76 17.92 -11.87
C VAL A 146 -5.02 17.48 -10.43
N ASP A 147 -6.15 16.81 -10.22
CA ASP A 147 -6.45 16.13 -8.97
C ASP A 147 -5.86 14.70 -9.00
N TRP A 148 -4.65 14.54 -8.48
CA TRP A 148 -3.97 13.24 -8.49
C TRP A 148 -4.66 12.19 -7.62
N TYR A 149 -5.31 12.61 -6.53
CA TYR A 149 -6.00 11.72 -5.58
C TYR A 149 -7.30 11.18 -6.16
N ARG A 150 -7.98 11.94 -7.02
CA ARG A 150 -9.14 11.47 -7.80
C ARG A 150 -8.78 10.83 -9.14
N ARG A 151 -7.56 11.07 -9.64
CA ARG A 151 -7.14 10.54 -10.95
C ARG A 151 -6.96 9.03 -10.92
N TYR A 152 -6.48 8.50 -9.79
CA TYR A 152 -6.18 7.07 -9.61
C TYR A 152 -7.07 6.48 -8.53
N VAL A 153 -7.63 5.31 -8.81
CA VAL A 153 -8.38 4.50 -7.87
C VAL A 153 -7.58 3.22 -7.67
N PHE A 154 -7.14 2.98 -6.43
CA PHE A 154 -6.39 1.77 -6.10
C PHE A 154 -7.34 0.67 -5.67
N GLU A 155 -7.21 -0.49 -6.29
CA GLU A 155 -7.94 -1.70 -5.93
C GLU A 155 -6.96 -2.76 -5.44
N PHE A 156 -7.00 -3.02 -4.14
CA PHE A 156 -6.15 -3.98 -3.47
C PHE A 156 -6.85 -5.33 -3.42
N LEU A 157 -6.31 -6.31 -4.14
CA LEU A 157 -6.75 -7.70 -4.09
C LEU A 157 -6.01 -8.41 -2.95
N LEU A 158 -6.70 -8.59 -1.83
CA LEU A 158 -6.18 -9.12 -0.56
C LEU A 158 -6.93 -10.40 -0.13
N PRO A 159 -6.77 -11.52 -0.86
CA PRO A 159 -7.29 -12.81 -0.41
C PRO A 159 -6.65 -13.25 0.93
N PRO A 160 -7.33 -14.13 1.68
CA PRO A 160 -6.76 -14.79 2.84
C PRO A 160 -5.39 -15.42 2.57
N ALA A 161 -4.48 -15.36 3.55
CA ALA A 161 -3.08 -15.76 3.38
C ALA A 161 -2.92 -17.28 3.10
N ASP A 162 -3.79 -18.11 3.67
CA ASP A 162 -3.90 -19.54 3.40
C ASP A 162 -4.25 -19.81 1.93
N LEU A 163 -5.22 -19.07 1.38
CA LEU A 163 -5.60 -19.18 -0.02
C LEU A 163 -4.46 -18.71 -0.95
N VAL A 164 -3.75 -17.64 -0.60
CA VAL A 164 -2.54 -17.20 -1.33
C VAL A 164 -1.47 -18.28 -1.29
N PHE A 165 -1.22 -18.85 -0.12
CA PHE A 165 -0.20 -19.87 0.08
C PHE A 165 -0.49 -21.12 -0.76
N GLU A 166 -1.72 -21.64 -0.72
CA GLU A 166 -2.08 -22.82 -1.54
C GLU A 166 -1.95 -22.53 -3.04
N ARG A 167 -2.42 -21.37 -3.51
CA ARG A 167 -2.27 -20.97 -4.93
C ARG A 167 -0.80 -20.85 -5.35
N ARG A 168 0.05 -20.26 -4.50
CA ARG A 168 1.50 -20.13 -4.78
C ARG A 168 2.20 -21.49 -4.71
N ARG A 169 1.79 -22.36 -3.79
CA ARG A 169 2.30 -23.73 -3.67
C ARG A 169 1.96 -24.57 -4.90
N GLU A 170 0.74 -24.47 -5.41
CA GLU A 170 0.32 -25.11 -6.67
C GLU A 170 1.15 -24.62 -7.85
N ARG A 171 1.38 -23.30 -7.97
CA ARG A 171 2.22 -22.72 -9.04
C ARG A 171 3.69 -23.14 -8.92
N ALA A 172 4.23 -23.17 -7.71
CA ALA A 172 5.59 -23.60 -7.44
C ALA A 172 5.85 -25.05 -7.88
N ARG A 173 4.85 -25.95 -7.74
CA ARG A 173 4.91 -27.33 -8.26
C ARG A 173 5.09 -27.39 -9.78
N HIS A 174 4.69 -26.35 -10.50
CA HIS A 174 4.87 -26.23 -11.94
C HIS A 174 6.17 -25.49 -12.32
N CYS A 175 7.03 -25.14 -11.36
CA CYS A 175 8.34 -24.49 -11.54
C CYS A 175 8.32 -23.21 -12.40
N THR A 176 7.19 -22.51 -12.50
CA THR A 176 7.04 -21.37 -13.41
C THR A 176 7.56 -20.05 -12.83
N HIS A 177 7.76 -19.93 -11.52
CA HIS A 177 8.07 -18.66 -10.88
C HIS A 177 9.17 -18.77 -9.79
N PRO A 178 10.34 -18.12 -9.98
CA PRO A 178 11.45 -18.17 -9.02
C PRO A 178 11.14 -17.45 -7.69
N VAL A 179 10.15 -16.55 -7.68
CA VAL A 179 9.70 -15.83 -6.47
C VAL A 179 9.05 -16.75 -5.41
N ASP A 180 8.76 -18.01 -5.75
CA ASP A 180 8.16 -19.00 -4.85
C ASP A 180 9.21 -19.92 -4.20
N ALA A 181 10.52 -19.66 -4.39
CA ALA A 181 11.59 -20.48 -3.84
C ALA A 181 11.64 -20.47 -2.29
N GLN A 182 11.28 -19.35 -1.67
CA GLN A 182 11.22 -19.17 -0.21
C GLN A 182 9.75 -19.02 0.25
N LEU A 183 8.85 -19.91 -0.17
CA LEU A 183 7.42 -19.81 0.16
C LEU A 183 7.11 -20.36 1.56
N SER A 184 6.56 -19.51 2.43
CA SER A 184 5.95 -19.90 3.70
C SER A 184 4.62 -19.18 3.92
N LEU A 185 3.75 -19.76 4.77
CA LEU A 185 2.50 -19.11 5.16
C LEU A 185 2.76 -17.78 5.88
N GLU A 186 3.81 -17.73 6.69
CA GLU A 186 4.24 -16.53 7.42
C GLU A 186 4.63 -15.40 6.45
N ILE A 187 5.38 -15.72 5.40
CA ILE A 187 5.73 -14.76 4.35
C ILE A 187 4.46 -14.29 3.62
N CYS A 188 3.55 -15.20 3.26
CA CYS A 188 2.27 -14.81 2.65
C CYS A 188 1.46 -13.87 3.55
N ALA A 189 1.40 -14.16 4.85
CA ALA A 189 0.70 -13.32 5.82
C ALA A 189 1.38 -11.94 5.98
N ALA A 190 2.71 -11.89 6.08
CA ALA A 190 3.46 -10.65 6.17
C ALA A 190 3.35 -9.78 4.90
N GLN A 191 3.39 -10.40 3.71
CA GLN A 191 3.16 -9.69 2.45
C GLN A 191 1.74 -9.10 2.41
N LEU A 192 0.74 -9.88 2.80
CA LEU A 192 -0.65 -9.42 2.85
C LEU A 192 -0.83 -8.25 3.83
N GLU A 193 -0.19 -8.34 5.00
CA GLU A 193 -0.13 -7.29 6.02
C GLU A 193 0.43 -5.99 5.45
N VAL A 194 1.57 -6.05 4.78
CA VAL A 194 2.19 -4.89 4.13
C VAL A 194 1.22 -4.20 3.16
N PHE A 195 0.56 -4.96 2.28
CA PHE A 195 -0.42 -4.39 1.35
C PHE A 195 -1.64 -3.78 2.06
N ARG A 196 -2.11 -4.39 3.15
CA ARG A 196 -3.24 -3.86 3.93
C ARG A 196 -2.90 -2.57 4.67
N GLN A 197 -1.68 -2.46 5.21
CA GLN A 197 -1.19 -1.23 5.84
C GLN A 197 -1.02 -0.11 4.81
N VAL A 198 -0.48 -0.42 3.62
CA VAL A 198 -0.37 0.56 2.52
C VAL A 198 -1.75 0.99 2.01
N ALA A 199 -2.70 0.08 1.86
CA ALA A 199 -4.08 0.42 1.50
C ALA A 199 -4.71 1.38 2.51
N SER A 200 -4.56 1.07 3.80
CA SER A 200 -5.05 1.91 4.90
C SER A 200 -4.38 3.28 4.93
N PHE A 201 -3.06 3.33 4.69
CA PHE A 201 -2.31 4.58 4.58
C PHE A 201 -2.83 5.45 3.44
N LEU A 202 -2.91 4.91 2.22
CA LEU A 202 -3.35 5.66 1.05
C LEU A 202 -4.78 6.17 1.21
N HIS A 203 -5.67 5.36 1.80
CA HIS A 203 -7.02 5.79 2.15
C HIS A 203 -6.99 6.99 3.10
N ARG A 204 -6.23 6.90 4.20
CA ARG A 204 -6.08 8.01 5.15
C ARG A 204 -5.53 9.27 4.49
N GLN A 205 -4.64 9.16 3.51
CA GLN A 205 -4.12 10.31 2.76
C GLN A 205 -5.12 10.92 1.76
N GLY A 206 -6.27 10.28 1.53
CA GLY A 206 -7.34 10.79 0.67
C GLY A 206 -7.42 10.18 -0.72
N PHE A 207 -6.69 9.07 -0.98
CA PHE A 207 -6.89 8.31 -2.21
C PHE A 207 -8.19 7.51 -2.17
N TYR A 208 -8.72 7.23 -3.34
CA TYR A 208 -9.79 6.25 -3.50
C TYR A 208 -9.18 4.86 -3.45
N VAL A 209 -9.46 4.13 -2.36
CA VAL A 209 -8.93 2.79 -2.13
C VAL A 209 -10.07 1.83 -1.88
N TYR A 210 -10.05 0.72 -2.62
CA TYR A 210 -10.96 -0.40 -2.46
C TYR A 210 -10.16 -1.67 -2.15
N VAL A 211 -10.74 -2.54 -1.34
CA VAL A 211 -10.16 -3.84 -0.97
C VAL A 211 -11.11 -4.94 -1.43
N ARG A 212 -10.56 -6.01 -2.01
CA ARG A 212 -11.32 -7.16 -2.48
C ARG A 212 -10.62 -8.45 -2.09
N GLU A 213 -11.35 -9.46 -1.63
CA GLU A 213 -10.78 -10.75 -1.22
C GLU A 213 -10.62 -11.72 -2.42
N GLY A 214 -11.37 -11.55 -3.50
CA GLY A 214 -11.27 -12.38 -4.71
C GLY A 214 -12.01 -11.74 -5.88
N THR A 215 -11.76 -12.19 -7.09
CA THR A 215 -12.30 -11.59 -8.33
C THR A 215 -13.81 -11.35 -8.30
N ASP A 216 -14.56 -12.30 -7.74
CA ASP A 216 -16.04 -12.27 -7.70
C ASP A 216 -16.58 -11.69 -6.37
N SER A 217 -15.70 -11.35 -5.42
CA SER A 217 -16.09 -10.78 -4.13
C SER A 217 -16.50 -9.32 -4.29
N ILE A 218 -17.51 -8.87 -3.56
CA ILE A 218 -17.95 -7.46 -3.56
C ILE A 218 -16.79 -6.56 -3.09
N PRO A 219 -16.46 -5.46 -3.79
CA PRO A 219 -15.42 -4.55 -3.33
C PRO A 219 -15.83 -3.89 -2.02
N ARG A 220 -14.87 -3.73 -1.12
CA ARG A 220 -15.04 -3.14 0.20
C ARG A 220 -14.34 -1.79 0.24
N ARG A 221 -14.92 -0.84 0.97
CA ARG A 221 -14.35 0.48 1.26
C ARG A 221 -14.07 0.63 2.74
N PHE A 222 -13.06 1.41 3.09
CA PHE A 222 -12.77 1.75 4.48
C PHE A 222 -13.90 2.59 5.10
N LEU A 223 -14.18 2.36 6.38
CA LEU A 223 -15.23 3.05 7.14
C LEU A 223 -14.83 4.44 7.60
N ASP A 224 -13.56 4.62 7.95
CA ASP A 224 -13.05 5.91 8.40
C ASP A 224 -13.14 6.93 7.28
N ALA A 225 -13.49 8.17 7.62
CA ALA A 225 -13.34 9.25 6.69
C ALA A 225 -11.85 9.35 6.32
N PRO A 226 -11.49 9.41 5.03
CA PRO A 226 -10.13 9.82 4.66
C PRO A 226 -9.84 11.16 5.37
N LEU A 227 -8.59 11.47 5.70
CA LEU A 227 -8.25 12.83 6.16
C LEU A 227 -8.56 13.79 5.00
N GLN A 228 -9.80 14.28 4.97
CA GLN A 228 -10.19 15.39 4.12
C GLN A 228 -9.43 16.62 4.64
N PRO A 229 -8.92 17.46 3.73
CA PRO A 229 -8.35 18.75 4.12
C PRO A 229 -9.38 19.64 4.83
#